data_AF-A0ABC8JBU1-F1
#
_entry.id   AF-A0ABC8JBU1-F1
#
_cell.length_a   1.000
_cell.length_b   1.000
_cell.length_c   1.000
_cell.angle_alpha   90.00
_cell.angle_beta   90.00
_cell.angle_gamma   90.00
#
_symmetry.space_group_name_H-M   'P 1'
#
loop_
_entity.id
_entity.type
_entity.pdbx_description
1 polymer ?
#
loop_
_entity_poly.entity_id
_entity_poly.type
_entity_poly.pdbx_seq_one_letter_code
_entity_poly.pdbx_strand_id
1 'polypeptide(L)'
;MDELKSLEKNKGKHNKPKPWDVDPDMDRCLDRWELEKKFDPSWNPTGMLEVSSFSRVYPKRREKHILKCWHRVKSALKEHGVSCKLNLVERYMTVSTTKKTRDPYIIVKARDLLRLLARSVPSRQAIKILEDDMAYDIINIGVFCLEQMYTFQLSHD
;
A
#
# COMPACT_ATOMS: atom_id res chain seq x y z
N MET A 1 2.69 4.61 37.92
CA MET A 1 3.74 3.61 38.20
C MET A 1 3.02 2.38 38.70
N ASP A 2 3.53 1.21 38.34
CA ASP A 2 2.99 -0.15 38.58
C ASP A 2 2.24 -0.81 37.41
N GLU A 3 2.54 -2.10 37.28
CA GLU A 3 2.01 -3.15 36.39
C GLU A 3 2.66 -3.37 35.01
N LEU A 4 3.84 -3.99 35.02
CA LEU A 4 4.16 -5.14 34.17
C LEU A 4 4.97 -6.18 34.96
N LYS A 5 4.29 -7.01 35.76
CA LYS A 5 4.89 -8.26 36.30
C LYS A 5 5.09 -9.22 35.13
N SER A 6 6.34 -9.41 34.70
CA SER A 6 6.70 -10.41 33.69
C SER A 6 6.45 -11.81 34.25
N LEU A 7 5.79 -12.64 33.44
CA LEU A 7 5.52 -14.05 33.74
C LEU A 7 6.85 -14.81 33.87
N GLU A 8 7.18 -15.29 35.06
CA GLU A 8 8.33 -16.17 35.29
C GLU A 8 8.12 -17.49 34.54
N LYS A 9 8.75 -17.63 33.36
CA LYS A 9 8.77 -18.89 32.61
C LYS A 9 9.69 -19.87 33.32
N ASN A 10 9.11 -20.94 33.87
CA ASN A 10 9.83 -22.08 34.43
C ASN A 10 10.85 -22.63 33.40
N LYS A 11 12.14 -22.43 33.66
CA LYS A 11 13.22 -22.86 32.76
C LYS A 11 13.47 -24.36 32.95
N GLY A 12 12.91 -25.18 32.07
CA GLY A 12 13.27 -26.61 31.98
C GLY A 12 14.73 -26.80 31.57
N LYS A 13 15.29 -28.01 31.79
CA LYS A 13 16.70 -28.35 31.50
C LYS A 13 17.13 -28.13 30.04
N HIS A 14 16.16 -28.01 29.13
CA HIS A 14 16.35 -27.75 27.70
C HIS A 14 16.14 -26.27 27.29
N ASN A 15 15.78 -25.38 28.22
CA ASN A 15 15.66 -23.94 27.98
C ASN A 15 17.00 -23.24 28.21
N LYS A 16 18.10 -23.78 27.66
CA LYS A 16 19.33 -23.01 27.54
C LYS A 16 19.13 -22.02 26.37
N PRO A 17 19.43 -20.72 26.55
CA PRO A 17 19.43 -19.81 25.42
C PRO A 17 20.39 -20.38 24.38
N LYS A 18 19.93 -20.47 23.14
CA LYS A 18 20.78 -21.02 22.10
C LYS A 18 21.92 -20.01 21.84
N PRO A 19 23.11 -20.45 21.41
CA PRO A 19 24.24 -19.54 21.19
C PRO A 19 23.95 -18.39 20.20
N TRP A 20 22.99 -18.57 19.29
CA TRP A 20 22.52 -17.54 18.34
C TRP A 20 21.35 -16.68 18.87
N ASP A 21 20.85 -16.96 20.07
CA ASP A 21 19.89 -16.10 20.80
C ASP A 21 20.63 -15.06 21.67
N VAL A 22 21.97 -15.17 21.80
CA VAL A 22 22.85 -14.30 22.59
C VAL A 22 23.90 -13.63 21.70
N ASP A 23 23.53 -13.23 20.50
CA ASP A 23 24.37 -12.30 19.76
C ASP A 23 24.24 -10.91 20.43
N PRO A 24 25.33 -10.26 20.87
CA PRO A 24 25.29 -8.86 21.33
C PRO A 24 24.88 -7.88 20.21
N ASP A 25 24.70 -8.38 18.99
CA ASP A 25 24.19 -7.68 17.82
C ASP A 25 22.71 -7.98 17.52
N MET A 26 22.00 -8.78 18.34
CA MET A 26 20.57 -9.08 18.16
C MET A 26 19.71 -7.81 18.26
N ASP A 27 20.01 -6.93 19.23
CA ASP A 27 19.36 -5.61 19.35
C ASP A 27 19.69 -4.71 18.14
N ARG A 28 20.88 -4.86 17.55
CA ARG A 28 21.31 -4.13 16.35
C ARG A 28 20.73 -4.67 15.05
N CYS A 29 20.29 -5.92 15.04
CA CYS A 29 19.65 -6.58 13.91
C CYS A 29 18.15 -6.27 13.83
N LEU A 30 17.48 -6.02 14.96
CA LEU A 30 16.08 -5.62 15.00
C LEU A 30 15.89 -4.18 14.47
N ASP A 31 16.75 -3.26 14.89
CA ASP A 31 16.73 -1.85 14.44
C ASP A 31 17.11 -1.68 12.96
N ARG A 32 17.82 -2.66 12.39
CA ARG A 32 18.28 -2.62 10.98
C ARG A 32 17.11 -2.62 9.98
N TRP A 33 15.94 -3.12 10.38
CA TRP A 33 14.76 -3.22 9.53
C TRP A 33 13.60 -2.31 9.98
N GLU A 34 13.85 -1.38 10.90
CA GLU A 34 12.91 -0.27 11.08
C GLU A 34 12.82 0.50 9.77
N LEU A 35 11.67 0.42 9.12
CA LEU A 35 11.38 1.10 7.86
C LEU A 35 11.74 2.58 8.03
N GLU A 36 12.67 3.05 7.19
CA GLU A 36 13.15 4.43 7.26
C GLU A 36 12.01 5.44 7.22
N LYS A 37 12.23 6.51 7.97
CA LYS A 37 11.37 7.67 8.13
C LYS A 37 10.77 8.15 6.80
N LYS A 38 9.51 8.60 6.87
CA LYS A 38 8.75 9.28 5.81
C LYS A 38 9.66 10.14 4.93
N PHE A 39 9.46 10.06 3.61
CA PHE A 39 10.29 10.77 2.63
C PHE A 39 10.47 12.26 3.00
N ASP A 40 11.73 12.67 3.19
CA ASP A 40 12.04 14.07 3.49
C ASP A 40 12.02 14.90 2.20
N PRO A 41 11.19 15.95 2.12
CA PRO A 41 11.12 16.85 0.96
C PRO A 41 12.44 17.56 0.60
N SER A 42 13.47 17.45 1.45
CA SER A 42 14.81 17.98 1.21
C SER A 42 15.66 17.10 0.29
N TRP A 43 15.34 15.82 0.13
CA TRP A 43 16.14 14.88 -0.65
C TRP A 43 16.03 15.11 -2.16
N ASN A 44 14.96 15.77 -2.60
CA ASN A 44 14.78 16.17 -3.99
C ASN A 44 14.34 17.64 -4.09
N PRO A 45 15.28 18.61 -4.02
CA PRO A 45 14.96 20.03 -4.09
C PRO A 45 14.55 20.49 -5.50
N THR A 46 15.06 19.82 -6.53
CA THR A 46 14.81 20.16 -7.94
C THR A 46 13.45 19.64 -8.44
N GLY A 47 12.90 18.61 -7.79
CA GLY A 47 11.64 17.97 -8.18
C GLY A 47 11.78 17.10 -9.43
N MET A 48 10.65 16.71 -10.01
CA MET A 48 10.63 15.89 -11.23
C MET A 48 10.76 16.75 -12.49
N LEU A 49 11.76 16.45 -13.33
CA LEU A 49 11.91 17.08 -14.66
C LEU A 49 10.91 16.52 -15.67
N GLU A 50 10.77 15.20 -15.70
CA GLU A 50 9.90 14.49 -16.63
C GLU A 50 8.52 14.21 -16.02
N VAL A 51 7.51 14.21 -16.88
CA VAL A 51 6.12 13.97 -16.49
C VAL A 51 5.76 12.52 -16.77
N SER A 52 5.53 11.75 -15.71
CA SER A 52 4.94 10.42 -15.80
C SER A 52 3.43 10.54 -15.64
N SER A 53 2.67 9.87 -16.51
CA SER A 53 1.20 9.88 -16.45
C SER A 53 0.64 8.46 -16.51
N PHE A 54 -0.36 8.19 -15.69
CA PHE A 54 -1.06 6.91 -15.64
C PHE A 54 -2.56 7.15 -15.66
N SER A 55 -3.28 6.29 -16.39
CA SER A 55 -4.73 6.36 -16.48
C SER A 55 -5.39 5.03 -16.15
N ARG A 56 -6.63 5.10 -15.66
CA ARG A 56 -7.46 3.93 -15.38
C ARG A 56 -8.91 4.17 -15.76
N VAL A 57 -9.44 3.29 -16.60
CA VAL A 57 -10.87 3.26 -16.97
C VAL A 57 -11.71 2.72 -15.81
N TYR A 58 -12.90 3.28 -15.63
CA TYR A 58 -13.87 2.84 -14.62
C TYR A 58 -15.25 2.53 -15.25
N PRO A 59 -16.03 1.62 -14.63
CA PRO A 59 -17.35 1.26 -15.16
C PRO A 59 -18.39 2.36 -14.93
N LYS A 60 -19.39 2.46 -15.83
CA LYS A 60 -20.48 3.47 -15.78
C LYS A 60 -21.19 3.53 -14.43
N ARG A 61 -21.39 2.39 -13.78
CA ARG A 61 -22.09 2.30 -12.48
C ARG A 61 -21.39 3.10 -11.37
N ARG A 62 -20.07 3.32 -11.48
CA ARG A 62 -19.25 4.01 -10.45
C ARG A 62 -19.12 5.52 -10.66
N GLU A 63 -19.56 6.05 -11.79
CA GLU A 63 -19.42 7.45 -12.17
C GLU A 63 -19.98 8.40 -11.10
N LYS A 64 -21.22 8.17 -10.66
CA LYS A 64 -21.87 8.99 -9.62
C LYS A 64 -21.09 9.01 -8.30
N HIS A 65 -20.45 7.89 -7.94
CA HIS A 65 -19.67 7.80 -6.71
C HIS A 65 -18.33 8.52 -6.86
N ILE A 66 -17.63 8.28 -7.98
CA ILE A 66 -16.35 8.92 -8.28
C ILE A 66 -16.52 10.43 -8.32
N LEU A 67 -17.56 10.95 -8.98
CA LEU A 67 -17.83 12.39 -9.04
C LEU A 67 -18.00 13.00 -7.63
N LYS A 68 -18.75 12.33 -6.75
CA LYS A 68 -18.97 12.78 -5.36
C LYS A 68 -17.68 12.79 -4.54
N CYS A 69 -16.82 11.78 -4.67
CA CYS A 69 -15.60 11.68 -3.86
C CYS A 69 -14.37 12.34 -4.48
N TRP A 70 -14.46 12.80 -5.74
CA TRP A 70 -13.33 13.33 -6.51
C TRP A 70 -12.64 14.53 -5.85
N HIS A 71 -13.39 15.40 -5.18
CA HIS A 71 -12.83 16.55 -4.46
C HIS A 71 -11.84 16.11 -3.35
N ARG A 72 -12.14 15.02 -2.65
CA ARG A 72 -11.26 14.48 -1.59
C ARG A 72 -9.98 13.90 -2.18
N VAL A 73 -10.10 13.15 -3.27
CA VAL A 73 -8.95 12.57 -3.99
C VAL A 73 -8.04 13.68 -4.52
N LYS A 74 -8.63 14.74 -5.10
CA LYS A 74 -7.91 15.93 -5.55
C LYS A 74 -7.15 16.62 -4.43
N SER A 75 -7.77 16.79 -3.25
CA SER A 75 -7.12 17.41 -2.10
C SER A 75 -5.91 16.60 -1.63
N ALA A 76 -6.10 15.29 -1.41
CA ALA A 76 -5.03 14.41 -0.94
C ALA A 76 -3.85 14.36 -1.93
N LEU A 77 -4.11 14.22 -3.24
CA LEU A 77 -3.03 14.18 -4.24
C LEU A 77 -2.31 15.54 -4.40
N LYS A 78 -2.99 16.65 -4.13
CA LYS A 78 -2.41 17.99 -4.20
C LYS A 78 -1.36 18.22 -3.11
N GLU A 79 -1.55 17.64 -1.92
CA GLU A 79 -0.59 17.70 -0.81
C GLU A 79 0.76 17.08 -1.20
N HIS A 80 0.75 16.01 -2.00
CA HIS A 80 1.95 15.39 -2.54
C HIS A 80 2.43 15.95 -3.89
N GLY A 81 1.79 17.01 -4.39
CA GLY A 81 2.18 17.64 -5.66
C GLY A 81 1.86 16.82 -6.91
N VAL A 82 0.91 15.88 -6.84
CA VAL A 82 0.45 15.07 -7.98
C VAL A 82 -0.82 15.70 -8.58
N SER A 83 -0.85 15.85 -9.90
CA SER A 83 -2.02 16.35 -10.62
C SER A 83 -2.97 15.20 -10.99
N CYS A 84 -4.28 15.43 -10.86
CA CYS A 84 -5.28 14.43 -11.25
C CYS A 84 -6.41 15.04 -12.10
N LYS A 85 -6.82 14.28 -13.12
CA LYS A 85 -7.86 14.64 -14.08
C LYS A 85 -8.91 13.53 -14.14
N LEU A 86 -10.17 13.91 -14.31
CA LEU A 86 -11.30 13.00 -14.46
C LEU A 86 -11.97 13.30 -15.80
N ASN A 87 -12.08 12.29 -16.66
CA ASN A 87 -12.85 12.35 -17.90
C ASN A 87 -14.14 11.55 -17.70
N LEU A 88 -15.29 12.21 -17.87
CA LEU A 88 -16.62 11.60 -17.72
C LEU A 88 -17.12 10.95 -19.02
N VAL A 89 -16.70 11.46 -20.19
CA VAL A 89 -17.13 10.95 -21.50
C VAL A 89 -16.50 9.58 -21.77
N GLU A 90 -15.16 9.54 -21.71
CA GLU A 90 -14.38 8.32 -21.94
C GLU A 90 -14.27 7.45 -20.68
N ARG A 91 -14.72 7.95 -19.53
CA ARG A 91 -14.76 7.23 -18.25
C ARG A 91 -13.41 6.70 -17.78
N TYR A 92 -12.40 7.56 -17.80
CA TYR A 92 -11.11 7.29 -17.17
C TYR A 92 -10.70 8.38 -16.20
N MET A 93 -9.86 8.00 -15.25
CA MET A 93 -9.16 8.88 -14.33
C MET A 93 -7.68 8.87 -14.71
N THR A 94 -7.02 10.02 -14.64
CA THR A 94 -5.60 10.17 -14.94
C THR A 94 -4.90 10.85 -13.78
N VAL A 95 -3.72 10.34 -13.42
CA VAL A 95 -2.77 10.99 -12.51
C VAL A 95 -1.49 11.30 -13.28
N SER A 96 -0.89 12.45 -13.00
CA SER A 96 0.35 12.88 -13.61
C SER A 96 1.25 13.60 -12.60
N THR A 97 2.54 13.29 -12.63
CA THR A 97 3.53 14.01 -11.83
C THR A 97 3.63 15.46 -12.28
N THR A 98 4.11 16.33 -11.38
CA THR A 98 4.39 17.74 -11.70
C THR A 98 5.80 18.08 -11.23
N LYS A 99 6.31 19.24 -11.65
CA LYS A 99 7.60 19.77 -11.13
C LYS A 99 7.61 19.97 -9.61
N LYS A 100 6.44 20.00 -8.97
CA LYS A 100 6.29 20.13 -7.52
C LYS A 100 6.34 18.78 -6.78
N THR A 101 6.25 17.67 -7.51
CA THR A 101 6.37 16.34 -6.93
C THR A 101 7.82 16.14 -6.47
N ARG A 102 8.01 15.85 -5.18
CA ARG A 102 9.34 15.68 -4.56
C ARG A 102 9.71 14.20 -4.43
N ASP A 103 8.78 13.38 -3.96
CA ASP A 103 8.94 11.94 -3.88
C ASP A 103 8.68 11.30 -5.27
N PRO A 104 9.63 10.56 -5.86
CA PRO A 104 9.40 9.83 -7.10
C PRO A 104 8.43 8.66 -6.94
N TYR A 105 8.33 8.01 -5.77
CA TYR A 105 7.53 6.79 -5.57
C TYR A 105 6.03 7.06 -5.44
N ILE A 106 5.63 8.28 -5.05
CA ILE A 106 4.22 8.67 -4.89
C ILE A 106 3.37 8.46 -6.14
N ILE A 107 3.94 8.50 -7.35
CA ILE A 107 3.20 8.27 -8.60
C ILE A 107 2.70 6.82 -8.71
N VAL A 108 3.47 5.88 -8.16
CA VAL A 108 3.11 4.45 -8.13
C VAL A 108 1.92 4.25 -7.19
N LYS A 109 1.97 4.86 -6.00
CA LYS A 109 0.84 4.87 -5.06
C LYS A 109 -0.40 5.56 -5.62
N ALA A 110 -0.23 6.66 -6.36
CA ALA A 110 -1.34 7.35 -7.01
C ALA A 110 -1.99 6.49 -8.12
N ARG A 111 -1.20 5.72 -8.88
CA ARG A 111 -1.72 4.72 -9.83
C ARG A 111 -2.55 3.64 -9.11
N ASP A 112 -2.08 3.20 -7.96
CA ASP A 112 -2.71 2.16 -7.15
C ASP A 112 -4.03 2.65 -6.53
N LEU A 113 -4.05 3.91 -6.08
CA LEU A 113 -5.27 4.62 -5.68
C LEU A 113 -6.33 4.62 -6.80
N LEU A 114 -5.94 4.91 -8.05
CA LEU A 114 -6.87 4.86 -9.19
C LEU A 114 -7.43 3.44 -9.40
N ARG A 115 -6.58 2.42 -9.25
CA ARG A 115 -6.97 1.01 -9.42
C ARG A 115 -8.03 0.60 -8.40
N LEU A 116 -7.93 1.06 -7.17
CA LEU A 116 -8.90 0.76 -6.10
C LEU A 116 -10.22 1.50 -6.26
N LEU A 117 -10.18 2.77 -6.67
CA LEU A 117 -11.39 3.53 -6.98
C LEU A 117 -12.22 2.85 -8.08
N ALA A 118 -11.54 2.31 -9.10
CA ALA A 118 -12.18 1.55 -10.17
C ALA A 118 -12.80 0.22 -9.69
N ARG A 119 -12.23 -0.41 -8.64
CA ARG A 119 -12.71 -1.66 -8.03
C ARG A 119 -13.72 -1.48 -6.91
N SER A 120 -14.28 -0.28 -6.79
CA SER A 120 -15.35 0.06 -5.85
C SER A 120 -14.95 0.29 -4.39
N VAL A 121 -13.67 0.45 -4.10
CA VAL A 121 -13.20 0.77 -2.74
C VAL A 121 -13.67 2.18 -2.32
N PRO A 122 -14.13 2.39 -1.07
CA PRO A 122 -14.49 3.72 -0.58
C PRO A 122 -13.31 4.68 -0.56
N SER A 123 -13.55 5.95 -0.95
CA SER A 123 -12.50 6.98 -1.04
C SER A 123 -11.66 7.16 0.23
N ARG A 124 -12.30 7.15 1.41
CA ARG A 124 -11.59 7.26 2.70
C ARG A 124 -10.56 6.15 2.91
N GLN A 125 -10.89 4.93 2.51
CA GLN A 125 -9.97 3.79 2.66
C GLN A 125 -8.90 3.82 1.58
N ALA A 126 -9.26 4.21 0.36
CA ALA A 126 -8.32 4.27 -0.75
C ALA A 126 -7.21 5.31 -0.53
N ILE A 127 -7.52 6.47 0.07
CA ILE A 127 -6.55 7.54 0.35
C ILE A 127 -5.41 7.08 1.27
N LYS A 128 -5.67 6.12 2.18
CA LYS A 128 -4.66 5.62 3.12
C LYS A 128 -3.44 5.01 2.42
N ILE A 129 -3.55 4.59 1.16
CA ILE A 129 -2.42 4.02 0.40
C ILE A 129 -1.36 5.05 0.02
N LEU A 130 -1.67 6.34 0.17
CA LEU A 130 -0.65 7.38 0.03
C LEU A 130 0.36 7.31 1.19
N GLU A 131 -0.02 6.77 2.35
CA GLU A 131 0.85 6.53 3.50
C GLU A 131 1.82 5.36 3.20
N ASP A 132 3.04 5.41 3.73
CA ASP A 132 4.10 4.40 3.48
C ASP A 132 3.80 3.04 4.11
N ASP A 133 3.06 3.02 5.22
CA ASP A 133 2.75 1.80 5.98
C ASP A 133 1.65 0.94 5.34
N MET A 134 0.99 1.44 4.29
CA MET A 134 -0.21 0.84 3.71
C MET A 134 0.06 0.29 2.31
N ALA A 135 -0.06 -1.03 2.16
CA ALA A 135 -0.01 -1.72 0.87
C ALA A 135 -1.40 -2.18 0.39
N TYR A 136 -1.52 -2.53 -0.88
CA TYR A 136 -2.70 -3.18 -1.44
C TYR A 136 -2.28 -4.35 -2.33
N ASP A 137 -3.10 -5.39 -2.36
CA ASP A 137 -2.90 -6.53 -3.24
C ASP A 137 -4.20 -7.00 -3.87
N ILE A 138 -4.08 -7.61 -5.05
CA ILE A 138 -5.19 -8.24 -5.76
C ILE A 138 -4.87 -9.72 -5.89
N ILE A 139 -5.43 -10.51 -4.98
CA ILE A 139 -5.29 -11.97 -4.97
C ILE A 139 -6.30 -12.57 -5.93
N ASN A 140 -5.83 -13.30 -6.95
CA ASN A 140 -6.70 -14.01 -7.87
C ASN A 140 -7.05 -15.40 -7.32
N ILE A 141 -8.28 -15.56 -6.85
CA ILE A 141 -8.77 -16.82 -6.26
C ILE A 141 -9.24 -17.80 -7.34
N GLY A 142 -9.48 -17.35 -8.58
CA GLY A 142 -10.04 -18.20 -9.64
C GLY A 142 -9.17 -19.40 -10.03
N VAL A 143 -7.85 -19.29 -9.84
CA VAL A 143 -6.91 -20.39 -10.10
C VAL A 143 -6.95 -21.43 -8.97
N PHE A 144 -7.07 -20.99 -7.72
CA PHE A 144 -7.09 -21.88 -6.55
C PHE A 144 -8.30 -22.83 -6.54
N CYS A 145 -9.48 -22.37 -6.96
CA CYS A 145 -10.66 -23.23 -6.95
C CYS A 145 -10.64 -24.32 -8.05
N LEU A 146 -9.94 -24.12 -9.16
CA LEU A 146 -9.87 -25.11 -10.24
C LEU A 146 -9.03 -26.33 -9.87
N GLU A 147 -7.92 -26.14 -9.16
CA GLU A 147 -7.06 -27.25 -8.69
C GLU A 147 -7.74 -28.10 -7.61
N GLN A 148 -8.51 -27.45 -6.71
CA GLN A 148 -9.25 -28.14 -5.64
C GLN A 148 -10.40 -28.99 -6.19
N MET A 149 -11.10 -28.55 -7.25
CA MET A 149 -12.13 -29.38 -7.90
C MET A 149 -11.50 -30.60 -8.60
N TYR A 150 -10.39 -30.41 -9.31
CA TYR A 150 -9.68 -31.52 -9.97
C TYR A 150 -9.15 -32.56 -8.97
N THR A 151 -8.58 -32.12 -7.85
CA THR A 151 -8.12 -33.03 -6.78
C THR A 151 -9.26 -33.69 -6.01
N PHE A 152 -10.40 -33.00 -5.84
CA PHE A 152 -11.59 -33.58 -5.22
C PHE A 152 -12.23 -34.66 -6.11
N GLN A 153 -12.20 -34.49 -7.44
CA GLN A 153 -12.66 -35.53 -8.38
C GLN A 153 -11.71 -36.74 -8.43
N LEU A 154 -10.39 -36.53 -8.46
CA LEU A 154 -9.39 -37.61 -8.43
C LEU A 154 -9.34 -38.41 -7.11
N SER A 155 -9.92 -37.90 -6.03
CA SER A 155 -10.00 -38.60 -4.74
C SER A 155 -11.30 -39.38 -4.54
N HIS A 156 -12.24 -39.27 -5.49
CA HIS A 156 -13.52 -40.00 -5.50
C HIS A 156 -13.64 -40.99 -6.66
N ASP A 157 -12.60 -41.15 -7.49
CA ASP A 157 -12.40 -42.25 -8.45
C ASP A 157 -11.41 -43.28 -7.87
#